data_AF-A0AAI8VX53-F1
#
_entry.id   AF-A0AAI8VX53-F1
#
_cell.length_a   1.000
_cell.length_b   1.000
_cell.length_c   1.000
_cell.angle_alpha   90.00
_cell.angle_beta   90.00
_cell.angle_gamma   90.00
#
_symmetry.space_group_name_H-M   'P 1'
#
loop_
_entity.id
_entity.type
_entity.pdbx_description
1 polymer ?
#
loop_
_entity_poly.entity_id
_entity_poly.type
_entity_poly.pdbx_seq_one_letter_code
_entity_poly.pdbx_strand_id
1 'polypeptide(L)'
;MSSGVLLLPKCPGGLTTDLPTWTSDSEPFIIAETALIFWWIDLGLGKHAITVPPADLAEGPKIIFIAAFLYDCNIALPKFSALFFYRRIFERTSRWLTVTLWTVAAMNAGWLFSAWISTIFQCTPVNAAWETVPESTCISQWTWFLGTAIPSIVIDFLILIIPLPMLWGLQASASRRIMVGAVFICGYS
;
A
#
# COMPACT_ATOMS: atom_id res chain seq x y z
N MET A 1 20.11 10.87 47.29
CA MET A 1 19.51 9.96 46.29
C MET A 1 18.79 10.85 45.28
N SER A 2 19.49 11.59 44.40
CA SER A 2 20.01 11.17 43.09
C SER A 2 19.08 10.22 42.32
N SER A 3 18.15 10.79 41.55
CA SER A 3 17.54 10.15 40.39
C SER A 3 17.65 11.14 39.22
N GLY A 4 18.60 10.87 38.33
CA GLY A 4 18.89 11.67 37.15
C GLY A 4 17.83 11.45 36.07
N VAL A 5 17.04 12.49 35.81
CA VAL A 5 16.26 12.61 34.57
C VAL A 5 17.25 13.03 33.48
N LEU A 6 17.54 12.11 32.57
CA LEU A 6 18.38 12.33 31.40
C LEU A 6 17.67 13.33 30.47
N LEU A 7 17.99 14.62 30.60
CA LEU A 7 17.57 15.67 29.70
C LEU A 7 18.27 15.46 28.35
N LEU A 8 17.55 14.92 27.37
CA LEU A 8 18.02 14.95 25.98
C LEU A 8 18.18 16.41 25.51
N PRO A 9 19.27 16.74 24.82
CA PRO A 9 19.56 18.11 24.41
C PRO A 9 18.52 18.61 23.40
N LYS A 10 17.89 19.76 23.70
CA LYS A 10 17.13 20.54 22.73
C LYS A 10 18.07 21.00 21.60
N CYS A 11 17.82 20.56 20.37
CA CYS A 11 18.49 21.08 19.19
C CYS A 11 18.22 22.59 19.04
N PRO A 12 19.25 23.43 18.84
CA PRO A 12 19.09 24.85 18.61
C PRO A 12 18.91 25.11 17.11
N GLY A 13 17.69 25.46 16.73
CA GLY A 13 17.30 25.74 15.35
C GLY A 13 15.93 25.16 15.10
N GLY A 14 14.93 26.01 14.86
CA GLY A 14 13.52 25.67 14.71
C GLY A 14 13.21 24.84 13.46
N LEU A 15 13.83 23.66 13.34
CA LEU A 15 13.38 22.60 12.47
C LEU A 15 12.32 21.84 13.28
N THR A 16 11.07 22.30 13.17
CA THR A 16 9.96 21.42 13.54
C THR A 16 10.17 20.14 12.75
N THR A 17 10.31 19.02 13.46
CA THR A 17 10.15 17.69 12.89
C THR A 17 8.67 17.51 12.57
N ASP A 18 8.14 18.38 11.70
CA ASP A 18 6.91 18.14 10.98
C ASP A 18 7.30 17.16 9.89
N LEU A 19 7.46 15.88 10.28
CA LEU A 19 7.33 14.81 9.31
C LEU A 19 6.02 15.10 8.55
N PRO A 20 6.04 15.12 7.20
CA PRO A 20 4.86 15.48 6.44
C PRO A 20 3.69 14.62 6.89
N THR A 21 2.56 15.23 7.28
CA THR A 21 1.35 14.53 7.78
C THR A 21 0.87 13.40 6.86
N TRP A 22 1.25 13.44 5.59
CA TRP A 22 1.00 12.38 4.60
C TRP A 22 1.70 11.05 4.89
N THR A 23 2.70 11.04 5.79
CA THR A 23 3.38 9.82 6.25
C THR A 23 2.66 9.16 7.42
N SER A 24 1.98 9.92 8.29
CA SER A 24 1.30 9.35 9.48
C SER A 24 0.08 8.49 9.16
N ASP A 25 -0.51 8.66 7.98
CA ASP A 25 -1.77 7.98 7.61
C ASP A 25 -1.54 6.55 7.08
N SER A 26 -0.35 6.23 6.55
CA SER A 26 0.00 4.90 6.04
C SER A 26 0.65 3.97 7.07
N GLU A 27 1.32 4.53 8.08
CA GLU A 27 1.95 3.75 9.16
C GLU A 27 1.02 2.74 9.85
N PRO A 28 -0.25 3.04 10.21
CA PRO A 28 -1.06 2.09 10.95
C PRO A 28 -1.36 0.80 10.17
N PHE A 29 -1.43 0.87 8.84
CA PHE A 29 -1.71 -0.29 7.99
C PHE A 29 -0.48 -1.18 7.83
N ILE A 30 0.70 -0.58 7.69
CA ILE A 30 1.98 -1.30 7.66
C ILE A 30 2.25 -1.96 9.02
N ILE A 31 1.99 -1.25 10.12
CA ILE A 31 2.11 -1.80 11.47
C ILE A 31 1.12 -2.96 11.67
N ALA A 32 -0.12 -2.82 11.20
CA ALA A 32 -1.11 -3.89 11.29
C ALA A 32 -0.69 -5.13 10.48
N GLU A 33 -0.21 -4.95 9.26
CA GLU A 33 0.27 -6.04 8.40
C GLU A 33 1.47 -6.75 9.03
N THR A 34 2.48 -6.00 9.49
CA THR A 34 3.65 -6.58 10.15
C THR A 34 3.28 -7.34 11.43
N ALA A 35 2.36 -6.80 12.25
CA ALA A 35 1.86 -7.48 13.44
C ALA A 35 1.17 -8.82 13.11
N LEU A 36 0.36 -8.87 12.04
CA LEU A 36 -0.27 -10.11 11.59
C LEU A 36 0.78 -11.14 11.13
N ILE A 37 1.83 -10.71 10.44
CA ILE A 37 2.92 -11.60 10.01
C ILE A 37 3.66 -12.16 11.23
N PHE A 38 3.99 -11.34 12.23
CA PHE A 38 4.61 -11.82 13.47
C PHE A 38 3.72 -12.84 14.19
N TRP A 39 2.41 -12.58 14.27
CA TRP A 39 1.47 -13.53 14.84
C TRP A 39 1.42 -14.85 14.05
N TRP A 40 1.50 -14.79 12.73
CA TRP A 40 1.54 -15.99 11.89
C TRP A 40 2.85 -16.79 12.04
N ILE A 41 3.98 -16.11 12.30
CA ILE A 41 5.25 -16.76 12.64
C ILE A 41 5.12 -17.57 13.93
N ASP A 42 4.47 -17.02 14.96
CA ASP A 42 4.25 -17.73 16.22
C ASP A 42 3.39 -18.98 16.03
N LEU A 43 2.42 -18.93 15.10
CA LEU A 43 1.58 -20.07 14.70
C LEU A 43 2.30 -21.10 13.80
N GLY A 44 3.55 -20.83 13.39
CA GLY A 44 4.39 -21.78 12.66
C GLY A 44 4.61 -21.48 11.18
N LEU A 45 4.43 -20.23 10.73
CA LEU A 45 4.85 -19.81 9.39
C LEU A 45 6.31 -20.23 9.11
N GLY A 46 6.55 -20.88 7.97
CA GLY A 46 7.87 -21.34 7.55
C GLY A 46 8.32 -22.70 8.11
N LYS A 47 7.55 -23.31 9.02
CA LYS A 47 7.77 -24.70 9.46
C LYS A 47 7.13 -25.67 8.46
N HIS A 48 7.65 -26.90 8.39
CA HIS A 48 7.02 -27.94 7.58
C HIS A 48 5.60 -28.22 8.09
N ALA A 49 4.63 -28.36 7.19
CA ALA A 49 3.23 -28.57 7.55
C ALA A 49 3.00 -29.80 8.46
N ILE A 50 3.91 -30.78 8.44
CA ILE A 50 3.83 -31.97 9.32
C ILE A 50 4.24 -31.69 10.78
N THR A 51 4.95 -30.59 11.06
CA THR A 51 5.46 -30.28 12.41
C THR A 51 4.58 -29.30 13.18
N VAL A 52 3.55 -28.75 12.54
CA VAL A 52 2.64 -27.76 13.13
C VAL A 52 1.35 -28.45 13.57
N PRO A 53 0.80 -28.14 14.76
CA PRO A 53 -0.49 -28.67 15.18
C PRO A 53 -1.60 -28.36 14.15
N PRO A 54 -2.53 -29.29 13.89
CA PRO A 54 -3.62 -29.08 12.91
C PRO A 54 -4.51 -27.87 13.21
N ALA A 55 -4.64 -27.50 14.49
CA ALA A 55 -5.40 -26.32 14.91
C ALA A 55 -4.73 -25.02 14.44
N ASP A 56 -3.41 -24.90 14.59
CA ASP A 56 -2.66 -23.71 14.20
C ASP A 56 -2.54 -23.60 12.67
N LEU A 57 -2.48 -24.74 11.97
CA LEU A 57 -2.51 -24.82 10.50
C LEU A 57 -3.80 -24.26 9.91
N ALA A 58 -4.95 -24.44 10.59
CA ALA A 58 -6.24 -23.96 10.12
C ALA A 58 -6.42 -22.43 10.31
N GLU A 59 -5.66 -21.80 11.21
CA GLU A 59 -5.70 -20.35 11.43
C GLU A 59 -4.86 -19.58 10.38
N GLY A 60 -3.81 -20.19 9.84
CA GLY A 60 -2.93 -19.57 8.84
C GLY A 60 -3.65 -19.00 7.61
N PRO A 61 -4.51 -19.76 6.92
CA PRO A 61 -5.27 -19.26 5.77
C PRO A 61 -6.15 -18.03 6.09
N LYS A 62 -6.71 -17.95 7.31
CA LYS A 62 -7.50 -16.79 7.74
C LYS A 62 -6.64 -15.55 7.89
N ILE A 63 -5.43 -15.70 8.43
CA ILE A 63 -4.48 -14.59 8.60
C ILE A 63 -4.04 -14.07 7.23
N ILE A 64 -3.70 -14.95 6.29
CA ILE A 64 -3.37 -14.55 4.91
C ILE A 64 -4.52 -13.79 4.27
N PHE A 65 -5.75 -14.30 4.44
CA PHE A 65 -6.94 -13.69 3.84
C PHE A 65 -7.11 -12.24 4.32
N ILE A 66 -6.94 -11.99 5.63
CA ILE A 66 -7.00 -10.63 6.20
C ILE A 66 -5.81 -9.78 5.74
N ALA A 67 -4.61 -10.36 5.74
CA ALA A 67 -3.39 -9.68 5.31
C ALA A 67 -3.46 -9.21 3.85
N ALA A 68 -4.12 -9.96 2.97
CA ALA A 68 -4.31 -9.57 1.57
C ALA A 68 -5.06 -8.23 1.42
N PHE A 69 -6.11 -7.98 2.21
CA PHE A 69 -6.82 -6.70 2.16
C PHE A 69 -5.96 -5.53 2.64
N LEU A 70 -5.15 -5.75 3.69
CA LEU A 70 -4.25 -4.73 4.22
C LEU A 70 -3.12 -4.43 3.23
N TYR A 71 -2.59 -5.45 2.58
CA TYR A 71 -1.60 -5.31 1.51
C TYR A 71 -2.14 -4.46 0.34
N ASP A 72 -3.37 -4.74 -0.12
CA ASP A 72 -4.00 -3.94 -1.18
C ASP A 72 -4.18 -2.47 -0.76
N CYS A 73 -4.53 -2.22 0.52
CA CYS A 73 -4.59 -0.86 1.08
C CYS A 73 -3.22 -0.19 1.08
N ASN A 74 -2.17 -0.90 1.48
CA ASN A 74 -0.80 -0.41 1.51
C ASN A 74 -0.30 0.00 0.12
N ILE A 75 -0.77 -0.65 -0.94
CA ILE A 75 -0.46 -0.25 -2.32
C ILE A 75 -1.29 0.96 -2.76
N ALA A 76 -2.59 1.01 -2.42
CA ALA A 76 -3.49 2.04 -2.94
C ALA A 76 -3.33 3.40 -2.24
N LEU A 77 -3.08 3.42 -0.93
CA LEU A 77 -3.03 4.65 -0.11
C LEU A 77 -1.91 5.62 -0.51
N PRO A 78 -0.66 5.18 -0.75
CA PRO A 78 0.40 6.08 -1.23
C PRO A 78 0.04 6.75 -2.56
N LYS A 79 -0.64 6.03 -3.46
CA LYS A 79 -1.08 6.55 -4.77
C LYS A 79 -2.15 7.64 -4.59
N PHE A 80 -3.11 7.45 -3.69
CA PHE A 80 -4.07 8.49 -3.34
C PHE A 80 -3.38 9.72 -2.74
N SER A 81 -2.45 9.53 -1.81
CA SER A 81 -1.67 10.61 -1.21
C SER A 81 -0.92 11.43 -2.27
N ALA A 82 -0.24 10.76 -3.22
CA ALA A 82 0.43 11.41 -4.34
C ALA A 82 -0.55 12.20 -5.24
N LEU A 83 -1.70 11.62 -5.56
CA LEU A 83 -2.73 12.30 -6.37
C LEU A 83 -3.31 13.52 -5.66
N PHE A 84 -3.58 13.44 -4.35
CA PHE A 84 -4.03 14.59 -3.55
C PHE A 84 -2.96 15.68 -3.47
N PHE A 85 -1.69 15.30 -3.32
CA PHE A 85 -0.57 16.23 -3.36
C PHE A 85 -0.49 16.95 -4.72
N TYR A 86 -0.60 16.21 -5.83
CA TYR A 86 -0.63 16.79 -7.19
C TYR A 86 -1.83 17.69 -7.42
N ARG A 87 -2.98 17.37 -6.83
CA ARG A 87 -4.15 18.24 -6.89
C ARG A 87 -3.89 19.56 -6.14
N ARG A 88 -3.39 19.49 -4.90
CA ARG A 88 -3.09 20.67 -4.07
C ARG A 88 -2.10 21.62 -4.75
N ILE A 89 -1.14 21.06 -5.49
CA ILE A 89 -0.05 21.83 -6.06
C ILE A 89 -0.36 22.45 -7.44
N PHE A 90 -1.27 21.82 -8.21
CA PHE A 90 -1.60 22.22 -9.58
C PHE A 90 -3.07 22.67 -9.75
N GLU A 91 -3.84 22.86 -8.67
CA GLU A 91 -5.27 23.21 -8.72
C GLU A 91 -5.57 24.44 -9.61
N ARG A 92 -4.62 25.38 -9.72
CA ARG A 92 -4.80 26.66 -10.40
C ARG A 92 -4.37 26.70 -11.85
N THR A 93 -3.75 25.65 -12.40
CA THR A 93 -3.15 25.73 -13.73
C THR A 93 -4.11 25.36 -14.85
N SER A 94 -4.86 24.26 -14.74
CA SER A 94 -5.76 23.84 -15.84
C SER A 94 -6.89 22.93 -15.39
N ARG A 95 -8.09 23.16 -15.94
CA ARG A 95 -9.28 22.33 -15.73
C ARG A 95 -9.08 20.89 -16.25
N TRP A 96 -8.30 20.72 -17.33
CA TRP A 96 -7.99 19.41 -17.89
C TRP A 96 -7.20 18.54 -16.90
N LEU A 97 -6.23 19.11 -16.19
CA LEU A 97 -5.44 18.39 -15.18
C LEU A 97 -6.29 17.92 -14.01
N THR A 98 -7.23 18.75 -13.57
CA THR A 98 -8.14 18.38 -12.48
C THR A 98 -8.99 17.17 -12.87
N VAL A 99 -9.50 17.14 -14.11
CA VAL A 99 -10.25 15.99 -14.62
C VAL A 99 -9.36 14.75 -14.70
N THR A 100 -8.16 14.85 -15.27
CA THR A 100 -7.23 13.71 -15.38
C THR A 100 -6.85 13.12 -14.01
N LEU A 101 -6.57 13.97 -13.01
CA LEU A 101 -6.25 13.51 -11.65
C LEU A 101 -7.42 12.76 -11.00
N TRP A 102 -8.64 13.25 -11.16
CA TRP A 102 -9.84 12.55 -10.66
C TRP A 102 -10.08 11.24 -11.40
N THR A 103 -9.86 11.19 -12.71
CA THR A 103 -9.97 9.95 -13.48
C THR A 103 -8.98 8.90 -12.98
N VAL A 104 -7.72 9.26 -12.77
CA VAL A 104 -6.70 8.31 -12.27
C VAL A 104 -6.97 7.91 -10.81
N ALA A 105 -7.47 8.82 -9.97
CA ALA A 105 -7.92 8.48 -8.63
C ALA A 105 -9.08 7.46 -8.65
N ALA A 106 -10.05 7.64 -9.55
CA ALA A 106 -11.14 6.70 -9.74
C ALA A 106 -10.65 5.34 -10.26
N MET A 107 -9.66 5.32 -11.17
CA MET A 107 -9.03 4.08 -11.63
C MET A 107 -8.32 3.35 -10.49
N ASN A 108 -7.59 4.06 -9.63
CA ASN A 108 -6.93 3.47 -8.46
C ASN A 108 -7.94 2.90 -7.45
N ALA A 109 -9.05 3.62 -7.21
CA ALA A 109 -10.15 3.12 -6.38
C ALA A 109 -10.77 1.87 -7.00
N GLY A 110 -11.04 1.88 -8.30
CA GLY A 110 -11.57 0.73 -9.03
C GLY A 110 -10.66 -0.48 -8.96
N TRP A 111 -9.34 -0.29 -9.06
CA TRP A 111 -8.35 -1.34 -8.87
C TRP A 111 -8.44 -1.94 -7.46
N LEU A 112 -8.45 -1.12 -6.40
CA LEU A 112 -8.57 -1.58 -5.01
C LEU A 112 -9.84 -2.42 -4.79
N PHE A 113 -10.99 -1.93 -5.26
CA PHE A 113 -12.25 -2.68 -5.16
C PHE A 113 -12.21 -3.99 -5.96
N SER A 114 -11.60 -3.99 -7.14
CA SER A 114 -11.46 -5.20 -7.94
C SER A 114 -10.57 -6.24 -7.24
N ALA A 115 -9.48 -5.81 -6.61
CA ALA A 115 -8.57 -6.69 -5.86
C ALA A 115 -9.31 -7.34 -4.67
N TRP A 116 -10.06 -6.55 -3.89
CA TRP A 116 -10.87 -7.07 -2.79
C TRP A 116 -11.92 -8.08 -3.25
N ILE A 117 -12.63 -7.80 -4.35
CA ILE A 117 -13.60 -8.74 -4.92
C ILE A 117 -12.88 -10.01 -5.37
N SER A 118 -11.74 -9.90 -6.04
CA SER A 118 -10.94 -11.07 -6.45
C SER A 118 -10.46 -11.90 -5.27
N THR A 119 -10.10 -11.28 -4.14
CA THR A 119 -9.72 -11.98 -2.90
C THR A 119 -10.92 -12.70 -2.29
N ILE A 120 -12.09 -12.06 -2.21
CA ILE A 120 -13.32 -12.69 -1.69
C ILE A 120 -13.72 -13.89 -2.55
N PHE A 121 -13.66 -13.75 -3.88
CA PHE A 121 -14.07 -14.79 -4.83
C PHE A 121 -12.90 -15.61 -5.36
N GLN A 122 -11.78 -15.68 -4.63
CA GLN A 122 -10.59 -16.43 -5.06
C GLN A 122 -10.83 -17.95 -5.16
N CYS A 123 -11.83 -18.46 -4.43
CA CYS A 123 -12.22 -19.86 -4.40
C CYS A 123 -13.73 -20.01 -4.59
N THR A 124 -14.14 -21.07 -5.27
CA THR A 124 -15.53 -21.52 -5.36
C THR A 124 -15.65 -22.91 -4.74
N PRO A 125 -16.40 -23.08 -3.64
CA PRO A 125 -17.10 -22.06 -2.85
C PRO A 125 -16.17 -21.16 -1.99
N VAL A 126 -16.63 -19.97 -1.60
CA VAL A 126 -15.82 -18.94 -0.89
C VAL A 126 -15.25 -19.45 0.44
N ASN A 127 -15.98 -20.31 1.14
CA ASN A 127 -15.52 -20.92 2.39
C ASN A 127 -14.27 -21.80 2.22
N ALA A 128 -13.98 -22.25 0.99
CA ALA A 128 -12.74 -22.98 0.70
C ALA A 128 -11.48 -22.10 0.80
N ALA A 129 -11.61 -20.78 0.95
CA ALA A 129 -10.48 -19.90 1.20
C ALA A 129 -9.86 -20.10 2.60
N TRP A 130 -10.63 -20.57 3.58
CA TRP A 130 -10.16 -20.80 4.96
C TRP A 130 -10.49 -22.19 5.53
N GLU A 131 -11.39 -22.95 4.90
CA GLU A 131 -11.71 -24.34 5.26
C GLU A 131 -11.30 -25.31 4.14
N THR A 132 -10.90 -26.52 4.53
CA THR A 132 -10.65 -27.59 3.56
C THR A 132 -11.97 -28.18 3.08
N VAL A 133 -12.48 -27.69 1.94
CA VAL A 133 -13.72 -28.18 1.32
C VAL A 133 -13.37 -29.16 0.19
N PRO A 134 -13.89 -30.40 0.20
CA PRO A 134 -13.73 -31.32 -0.93
C PRO A 134 -14.28 -30.71 -2.22
N GLU A 135 -13.60 -30.92 -3.35
CA GLU A 135 -13.99 -30.43 -4.69
C GLU A 135 -13.99 -28.90 -4.88
N SER A 136 -13.30 -28.14 -4.02
CA SER A 136 -13.13 -26.70 -4.24
C SER A 136 -12.17 -26.37 -5.39
N THR A 137 -12.52 -25.39 -6.21
CA THR A 137 -11.61 -24.83 -7.22
C THR A 137 -11.17 -23.43 -6.80
N CYS A 138 -9.86 -23.21 -6.68
CA CYS A 138 -9.26 -21.91 -6.35
C CYS A 138 -8.39 -21.39 -7.49
N ILE A 139 -8.31 -20.07 -7.61
CA ILE A 139 -7.40 -19.39 -8.55
C ILE A 139 -5.95 -19.66 -8.13
N SER A 140 -5.07 -19.87 -9.11
CA SER A 140 -3.65 -20.03 -8.82
C SER A 140 -3.07 -18.72 -8.27
N GLN A 141 -2.25 -18.80 -7.21
CA GLN A 141 -1.62 -17.63 -6.60
C GLN A 141 -0.83 -16.79 -7.63
N TRP A 142 -0.15 -17.44 -8.57
CA TRP A 142 0.59 -16.75 -9.64
C TRP A 142 -0.31 -15.99 -10.60
N THR A 143 -1.44 -16.58 -11.02
CA THR A 143 -2.40 -15.90 -11.89
C THR A 143 -3.03 -14.71 -11.19
N TRP A 144 -3.40 -14.88 -9.92
CA TRP A 144 -3.95 -13.80 -9.11
C TRP A 144 -2.94 -12.65 -8.96
N PHE A 145 -1.68 -12.97 -8.62
CA PHE A 145 -0.61 -11.99 -8.47
C PHE A 145 -0.34 -11.20 -9.75
N LEU A 146 -0.25 -11.88 -10.90
CA LEU A 146 -0.07 -11.19 -12.18
C LEU A 146 -1.28 -10.33 -12.55
N GLY A 147 -2.49 -10.81 -12.25
CA GLY A 147 -3.75 -10.11 -12.50
C GLY A 147 -3.87 -8.79 -11.73
N THR A 148 -3.33 -8.72 -10.51
CA THR A 148 -3.35 -7.50 -9.69
C THR A 148 -2.12 -6.61 -9.93
N ALA A 149 -0.94 -7.19 -10.14
CA ALA A 149 0.31 -6.46 -10.31
C ALA A 149 0.35 -5.62 -11.60
N ILE A 150 -0.05 -6.19 -12.73
CA ILE A 150 -0.01 -5.50 -14.04
C ILE A 150 -0.84 -4.20 -14.03
N PRO A 151 -2.15 -4.20 -13.66
CA PRO A 151 -2.94 -2.98 -13.66
C PRO A 151 -2.44 -1.97 -12.62
N SER A 152 -1.91 -2.43 -11.48
CA SER A 152 -1.31 -1.56 -10.46
C SER A 152 -0.12 -0.77 -11.02
N ILE A 153 0.79 -1.45 -11.72
CA ILE A 153 1.96 -0.83 -12.38
C ILE A 153 1.53 0.17 -13.46
N VAL A 154 0.50 -0.16 -14.25
CA VAL A 154 -0.03 0.75 -15.27
C VAL A 154 -0.52 2.06 -14.65
N ILE A 155 -1.22 1.99 -13.51
CA ILE A 155 -1.68 3.18 -12.77
C ILE A 155 -0.48 4.00 -12.28
N ASP A 156 0.60 3.36 -11.83
CA ASP A 156 1.81 4.04 -11.39
C ASP A 156 2.46 4.83 -12.53
N PHE A 157 2.55 4.25 -13.72
CA PHE A 157 3.02 4.96 -14.92
C PHE A 157 2.11 6.14 -15.29
N LEU A 158 0.79 6.01 -15.17
CA LEU A 158 -0.13 7.12 -15.42
C LEU A 158 0.11 8.27 -14.44
N ILE A 159 0.24 7.98 -13.14
CA ILE A 159 0.52 8.96 -12.09
C ILE A 159 1.86 9.69 -12.37
N LEU A 160 2.86 8.98 -12.89
CA LEU A 160 4.15 9.56 -13.29
C LEU A 160 4.06 10.49 -14.49
N ILE A 161 3.31 10.09 -15.51
CA ILE A 161 3.29 10.81 -16.78
C ILE A 161 2.51 12.12 -16.64
N ILE A 162 1.47 12.17 -15.79
CA ILE A 162 0.64 13.36 -15.57
C ILE A 162 1.46 14.65 -15.34
N PRO A 163 2.43 14.72 -14.42
CA PRO A 163 3.19 15.95 -14.18
C PRO A 163 4.26 16.26 -15.26
N LEU A 164 4.72 15.28 -16.06
CA LEU A 164 5.86 15.47 -16.96
C LEU A 164 5.64 16.53 -18.07
N PRO A 165 4.52 16.54 -18.81
CA PRO A 165 4.26 17.58 -19.83
C PRO A 165 4.22 18.99 -19.24
N MET A 166 3.74 19.11 -18.00
CA MET A 166 3.65 20.39 -17.31
C MET A 166 5.02 20.89 -16.81
N LEU A 167 5.91 19.97 -16.45
CA LEU A 167 7.29 20.26 -16.05
C LEU A 167 8.20 20.69 -17.22
N TRP A 168 7.74 20.53 -18.48
CA TRP A 168 8.45 21.02 -19.66
C TRP A 168 7.98 22.42 -20.10
N GLY A 169 6.71 22.77 -19.86
CA GLY A 169 6.16 24.08 -20.21
C GLY A 169 6.44 25.19 -19.18
N LEU A 170 6.69 24.82 -17.93
CA LEU A 170 6.93 25.75 -16.82
C LEU A 170 8.31 25.47 -16.25
N GLN A 171 9.14 26.49 -16.01
CA GLN A 171 10.46 26.39 -15.36
C GLN A 171 10.33 25.86 -13.92
N ALA A 172 9.91 24.61 -13.74
CA ALA A 172 9.79 23.98 -12.46
C ALA A 172 11.20 23.70 -11.93
N SER A 173 11.49 24.19 -10.72
CA SER A 173 12.76 24.00 -10.05
C SER A 173 13.09 22.50 -9.92
N ALA A 174 14.37 22.16 -10.06
CA ALA A 174 14.87 20.77 -10.02
C ALA A 174 14.35 19.98 -8.80
N SER A 175 14.09 20.66 -7.69
CA SER A 175 13.50 20.12 -6.46
C SER A 175 12.16 19.38 -6.69
N ARG A 176 11.31 19.84 -7.61
CA ARG A 176 10.01 19.20 -7.89
C ARG A 176 10.17 17.92 -8.71
N ARG A 177 11.13 17.89 -9.63
CA ARG A 177 11.51 16.68 -10.39
C ARG A 177 12.11 15.63 -9.45
N ILE A 178 12.93 16.07 -8.50
CA ILE A 178 13.54 15.21 -7.48
C ILE A 178 12.46 14.66 -6.54
N MET A 179 11.46 15.43 -6.11
CA MET A 179 10.37 14.90 -5.28
C MET A 179 9.57 13.79 -5.98
N VAL A 180 9.24 13.94 -7.27
CA VAL A 180 8.52 12.89 -8.03
C VAL A 180 9.37 11.62 -8.15
N GLY A 181 10.68 11.77 -8.43
CA GLY A 181 11.61 10.64 -8.44
C GLY A 181 11.79 10.00 -7.06
N ALA A 182 11.85 10.81 -6.00
CA ALA A 182 12.01 10.35 -4.62
C ALA A 182 10.78 9.59 -4.11
N VAL A 183 9.56 10.03 -4.47
CA VAL A 183 8.32 9.28 -4.16
C VAL A 183 8.31 7.91 -4.85
N PHE A 184 8.92 7.79 -6.04
CA PHE A 184 9.07 6.49 -6.70
C PHE A 184 10.12 5.60 -6.06
N ILE A 185 11.24 6.17 -5.63
CA ILE A 185 12.29 5.41 -4.96
C ILE A 185 11.83 4.98 -3.56
N CYS A 186 11.11 5.83 -2.84
CA CYS A 186 10.60 5.53 -1.49
C CYS A 186 9.27 4.76 -1.49
N GLY A 187 8.47 4.83 -2.57
CA GLY A 187 7.18 4.15 -2.66
C GLY A 187 7.24 2.76 -3.31
N TYR A 188 8.40 2.37 -3.83
CA TYR A 188 8.65 1.03 -4.42
C TYR A 188 9.62 0.18 -3.55
N SER A 189 9.70 0.48 -2.25
CA SER A 189 10.48 -0.25 -1.24
C SER A 189 9.62 -0.66 -0.06
#